data_AF-A0A942JC98-F1
#
_entry.id   AF-A0A942JC98-F1
#
_cell.length_a   1.000
_cell.length_b   1.000
_cell.length_c   1.000
_cell.angle_alpha   90.00
_cell.angle_beta   90.00
_cell.angle_gamma   90.00
#
_symmetry.space_group_name_H-M   'P 1'
#
loop_
_entity.id
_entity.type
_entity.pdbx_description
1 polymer ?
#
loop_
_entity_poly.entity_id
_entity_poly.type
_entity_poly.pdbx_seq_one_letter_code
_entity_poly.pdbx_strand_id
1 'polypeptide(L)'
;MLVVEEDRSVFPYNVRLDLVRKGVSHLGNVTVLSSGPYAVSLTTFPSYFSAEDISHAKAGASIDATIYAKHIAKTLGVKTRYVGTEPYSPVTAVYNATMQTVFREYNMEITEIPLLEVDGKAVSASLVREALRIDDLGLLAKLVPESTYSFLISESASGIVSALKKTRSRH
;
A
#
# COMPACT_ATOMS: atom_id res chain seq x y z
N MET A 1 -1.79 10.57 -5.67
CA MET A 1 -1.70 9.30 -4.91
C MET A 1 -2.95 8.48 -5.16
N LEU A 2 -2.79 7.19 -5.46
CA LEU A 2 -3.90 6.26 -5.67
C LEU A 2 -4.07 5.39 -4.42
N VAL A 3 -5.30 5.24 -3.94
CA VAL A 3 -5.62 4.38 -2.80
C VAL A 3 -6.30 3.12 -3.30
N VAL A 4 -5.72 1.96 -3.00
CA VAL A 4 -6.23 0.65 -3.42
C VAL A 4 -7.61 0.40 -2.83
N GLU A 5 -8.59 0.14 -3.67
CA GLU A 5 -9.99 -0.06 -3.26
C GLU A 5 -10.27 -1.46 -2.70
N GLU A 6 -9.48 -2.47 -3.08
CA GLU A 6 -9.64 -3.87 -2.66
C GLU A 6 -9.85 -4.01 -1.14
N ASP A 7 -10.99 -4.58 -0.74
CA ASP A 7 -11.47 -4.59 0.65
C ASP A 7 -11.17 -5.92 1.36
N ARG A 8 -9.88 -6.31 1.31
CA ARG A 8 -9.37 -7.46 2.08
C ARG A 8 -8.73 -7.07 3.41
N SER A 9 -8.73 -5.79 3.75
CA SER A 9 -8.16 -5.31 4.99
C SER A 9 -9.21 -5.32 6.10
N VAL A 10 -8.78 -5.59 7.34
CA VAL A 10 -9.58 -5.26 8.53
C VAL A 10 -10.07 -3.80 8.54
N PHE A 11 -9.36 -2.89 7.87
CA PHE A 11 -9.77 -1.49 7.72
C PHE A 11 -10.56 -1.29 6.41
N PRO A 12 -11.85 -0.89 6.52
CA PRO A 12 -12.68 -0.61 5.35
C PRO A 12 -12.08 0.43 4.41
N TYR A 13 -12.34 0.31 3.11
CA TYR A 13 -11.82 1.23 2.10
C TYR A 13 -12.10 2.70 2.39
N ASN A 14 -13.33 3.06 2.75
CA ASN A 14 -13.73 4.44 3.03
C ASN A 14 -12.92 5.05 4.20
N VAL A 15 -12.62 4.26 5.23
CA VAL A 15 -11.76 4.65 6.35
C VAL A 15 -10.34 4.88 5.84
N ARG A 16 -9.76 3.95 5.09
CA ARG A 16 -8.40 4.10 4.54
C ARG A 16 -8.29 5.34 3.65
N LEU A 17 -9.26 5.59 2.78
CA LEU A 17 -9.29 6.76 1.91
C LEU A 17 -9.33 8.07 2.71
N ASP A 18 -10.15 8.14 3.75
CA ASP A 18 -10.24 9.32 4.62
C ASP A 18 -8.94 9.58 5.40
N LEU A 19 -8.34 8.54 5.98
CA LEU A 19 -7.06 8.63 6.68
C LEU A 19 -5.94 9.12 5.78
N VAL A 20 -5.89 8.60 4.55
CA VAL A 20 -4.91 9.01 3.56
C VAL A 20 -5.10 10.48 3.18
N ARG A 21 -6.34 10.93 2.94
CA ARG A 21 -6.66 12.35 2.64
C ARG A 21 -6.26 13.28 3.78
N LYS A 22 -6.57 12.92 5.02
CA LYS A 22 -6.18 13.70 6.20
C LYS A 22 -4.66 13.74 6.36
N GLY A 23 -3.99 12.61 6.20
CA GLY A 23 -2.54 12.47 6.35
C GLY A 23 -1.74 13.33 5.36
N VAL A 24 -2.27 13.58 4.16
CA VAL A 24 -1.61 14.43 3.14
C VAL A 24 -2.25 15.81 2.97
N SER A 25 -3.21 16.19 3.82
CA SER A 25 -3.95 17.45 3.70
C SER A 25 -3.07 18.71 3.75
N HIS A 26 -1.90 18.60 4.39
CA HIS A 26 -0.90 19.66 4.47
C HIS A 26 -0.08 19.82 3.17
N LEU A 27 -0.20 18.90 2.22
CA LEU A 27 0.53 18.91 0.94
C LEU A 27 -0.37 19.46 -0.18
N GLY A 28 -0.15 20.73 -0.56
CA GLY A 28 -0.93 21.39 -1.61
C GLY A 28 -0.72 20.84 -3.02
N ASN A 29 0.28 19.98 -3.23
CA ASN A 29 0.62 19.36 -4.52
C ASN A 29 0.21 17.88 -4.60
N VAL A 30 -0.62 17.39 -3.67
CA VAL A 30 -1.06 15.98 -3.64
C VAL A 30 -2.56 15.87 -3.85
N THR A 31 -2.95 15.20 -4.93
CA THR A 31 -4.33 14.76 -5.16
C THR A 31 -4.49 13.30 -4.78
N VAL A 32 -5.50 12.98 -3.96
CA VAL A 32 -5.83 11.60 -3.56
C VAL A 32 -7.01 11.10 -4.39
N LEU A 33 -6.80 10.00 -5.10
CA LEU A 33 -7.78 9.38 -6.00
C LEU A 33 -8.06 7.92 -5.59
N SER A 34 -9.28 7.45 -5.83
CA SER A 34 -9.57 6.01 -5.79
C SER A 34 -8.79 5.31 -6.89
N SER A 35 -8.27 4.11 -6.61
CA SER A 35 -7.73 3.25 -7.66
C SER A 35 -8.80 2.65 -8.56
N GLY A 36 -10.06 2.62 -8.12
CA GLY A 36 -11.06 1.74 -8.71
C GLY A 36 -10.67 0.26 -8.54
N PRO A 37 -11.29 -0.64 -9.31
CA PRO A 37 -11.09 -2.08 -9.20
C PRO A 37 -9.81 -2.60 -9.86
N TYR A 38 -8.90 -1.72 -10.31
CA TYR A 38 -7.81 -2.10 -11.22
C TYR A 38 -6.39 -2.00 -10.64
N ALA A 39 -6.11 -1.11 -9.68
CA ALA A 39 -4.75 -1.04 -9.14
C ALA A 39 -4.52 -2.18 -8.15
N VAL A 40 -3.63 -3.13 -8.51
CA VAL A 40 -3.26 -4.26 -7.65
C VAL A 40 -4.49 -5.05 -7.22
N SER A 41 -5.29 -5.45 -8.20
CA SER A 41 -6.52 -6.21 -8.02
C SER A 41 -6.27 -7.71 -8.19
N LEU A 42 -7.05 -8.54 -7.50
CA LEU A 42 -7.04 -10.00 -7.70
C LEU A 42 -7.41 -10.38 -9.14
N THR A 43 -8.15 -9.54 -9.85
CA THR A 43 -8.54 -9.80 -11.24
C THR A 43 -7.35 -9.68 -12.20
N THR A 44 -6.38 -8.81 -11.90
CA THR A 44 -5.21 -8.54 -12.76
C THR A 44 -3.94 -9.16 -12.23
N PHE A 45 -3.84 -9.38 -10.91
CA PHE A 45 -2.65 -9.91 -10.26
C PHE A 45 -2.99 -10.82 -9.05
N PRO A 46 -3.61 -12.00 -9.28
CA PRO A 46 -4.00 -12.93 -8.21
C PRO A 46 -2.84 -13.34 -7.29
N SER A 47 -1.66 -13.58 -7.87
CA SER A 47 -0.47 -14.03 -7.16
C SER A 47 0.20 -12.94 -6.31
N TYR A 48 -0.20 -11.67 -6.43
CA TYR A 48 0.33 -10.60 -5.58
C TYR A 48 0.01 -10.83 -4.09
N PHE A 49 -1.10 -11.49 -3.79
CA PHE A 49 -1.54 -11.79 -2.43
C PHE A 49 -1.08 -13.17 -1.92
N SER A 50 -0.35 -13.93 -2.75
CA SER A 50 0.15 -15.27 -2.42
C SER A 50 1.68 -15.23 -2.34
N ALA A 51 2.22 -15.33 -1.13
CA ALA A 51 3.66 -15.18 -0.87
C ALA A 51 4.55 -16.27 -1.49
N GLU A 52 3.96 -17.37 -1.98
CA GLU A 52 4.67 -18.61 -2.31
C GLU A 52 4.66 -18.96 -3.81
N ASP A 53 3.84 -18.31 -4.64
CA ASP A 53 3.71 -18.63 -6.06
C ASP A 53 4.33 -17.57 -6.98
N ILE A 54 5.63 -17.72 -7.23
CA ILE A 54 6.39 -16.86 -8.13
C ILE A 54 6.11 -17.19 -9.60
N SER A 55 5.58 -18.39 -9.90
CA SER A 55 5.46 -18.91 -11.27
C SER A 55 4.60 -18.01 -12.17
N HIS A 56 3.59 -17.38 -11.59
CA HIS A 56 2.71 -16.43 -12.28
C HIS A 56 2.94 -14.98 -11.89
N ALA A 57 3.85 -14.69 -10.95
CA ALA A 57 4.08 -13.35 -10.43
C ALA A 57 4.52 -12.37 -11.53
N LYS A 58 5.42 -12.80 -12.42
CA LYS A 58 5.90 -11.96 -13.53
C LYS A 58 4.81 -11.62 -14.55
N ALA A 59 3.94 -12.58 -14.86
CA ALA A 59 2.84 -12.37 -15.79
C ALA A 59 1.81 -11.38 -15.24
N GLY A 60 1.37 -11.59 -13.98
CA GLY A 60 0.47 -10.66 -13.29
C GLY A 60 1.07 -9.27 -13.13
N ALA A 61 2.33 -9.19 -12.71
CA ALA A 61 3.09 -7.95 -12.62
C ALA A 61 3.13 -7.19 -13.95
N SER A 62 3.36 -7.90 -15.06
CA SER A 62 3.43 -7.30 -16.39
C SER A 62 2.07 -6.76 -16.84
N ILE A 63 0.98 -7.51 -16.61
CA ILE A 63 -0.38 -7.08 -16.92
C ILE A 63 -0.75 -5.83 -16.12
N ASP A 64 -0.55 -5.85 -14.81
CA ASP A 64 -0.85 -4.71 -13.93
C ASP A 64 -0.02 -3.47 -14.30
N ALA A 65 1.30 -3.63 -14.48
CA ALA A 65 2.19 -2.54 -14.89
C ALA A 65 1.79 -1.97 -16.26
N THR A 66 1.41 -2.83 -17.20
CA THR A 66 0.99 -2.41 -18.55
C THR A 66 -0.32 -1.65 -18.51
N ILE A 67 -1.33 -2.14 -17.77
CA ILE A 67 -2.61 -1.44 -17.61
C ILE A 67 -2.36 -0.07 -16.97
N TYR A 68 -1.55 -0.02 -15.93
CA TYR A 68 -1.19 1.22 -15.27
C TYR A 68 -0.54 2.21 -16.24
N ALA A 69 0.52 1.81 -16.94
CA ALA A 69 1.25 2.69 -17.83
C ALA A 69 0.40 3.15 -19.04
N LYS A 70 -0.29 2.21 -19.68
CA LYS A 70 -1.05 2.45 -20.91
C LYS A 70 -2.32 3.27 -20.69
N HIS A 71 -3.03 3.06 -19.58
CA HIS A 71 -4.35 3.62 -19.35
C HIS A 71 -4.40 4.63 -18.20
N ILE A 72 -3.83 4.30 -17.04
CA ILE A 72 -3.97 5.14 -15.83
C ILE A 72 -2.99 6.30 -15.91
N ALA A 73 -1.70 6.02 -16.04
CA ALA A 73 -0.65 7.02 -16.04
C ALA A 73 -0.80 7.99 -17.22
N LYS A 74 -1.10 7.47 -18.41
CA LYS A 74 -1.38 8.29 -19.60
C LYS A 74 -2.53 9.26 -19.38
N THR A 75 -3.67 8.80 -18.84
CA THR A 75 -4.84 9.65 -18.59
C THR A 75 -4.57 10.70 -17.51
N LEU A 76 -3.81 10.33 -16.48
CA LEU A 76 -3.47 11.22 -15.37
C LEU A 76 -2.24 12.11 -15.63
N GLY A 77 -1.57 11.96 -16.78
CA GLY A 77 -0.33 12.68 -17.09
C GLY A 77 0.85 12.31 -16.17
N VAL A 78 0.85 11.12 -15.57
CA VAL A 78 1.90 10.65 -14.67
C VAL A 78 3.12 10.20 -15.47
N LYS A 79 4.27 10.79 -15.16
CA LYS A 79 5.57 10.41 -15.75
C LYS A 79 6.39 9.49 -14.86
N THR A 80 6.27 9.64 -13.55
CA THR A 80 7.09 8.93 -12.56
C THR A 80 6.20 8.27 -11.53
N ARG A 81 6.45 7.00 -11.24
CA ARG A 81 5.81 6.26 -10.14
C ARG A 81 6.82 5.98 -9.04
N TYR A 82 6.44 6.29 -7.81
CA TYR A 82 7.24 5.97 -6.63
C TYR A 82 6.79 4.64 -6.03
N VAL A 83 7.74 3.78 -5.67
CA VAL A 83 7.50 2.51 -4.98
C VAL A 83 8.45 2.38 -3.80
N GLY A 84 8.05 1.65 -2.75
CA GLY A 84 8.96 1.32 -1.66
C GLY A 84 9.95 0.24 -2.09
N THR A 85 11.18 0.32 -1.60
CA THR A 85 12.12 -0.82 -1.64
C THR A 85 11.55 -1.97 -0.82
N GLU A 86 11.55 -3.18 -1.34
CA GLU A 86 11.04 -4.35 -0.61
C GLU A 86 12.07 -5.50 -0.65
N PRO A 87 12.99 -5.55 0.31
CA PRO A 87 14.04 -6.58 0.34
C PRO A 87 13.54 -7.92 0.91
N TYR A 88 12.33 -7.96 1.51
CA TYR A 88 11.85 -9.14 2.25
C TYR A 88 10.75 -9.93 1.53
N SER A 89 10.24 -9.45 0.40
CA SER A 89 9.21 -10.12 -0.41
C SER A 89 9.72 -10.42 -1.83
N PRO A 90 10.00 -11.69 -2.16
CA PRO A 90 10.41 -12.09 -3.52
C PRO A 90 9.39 -11.70 -4.59
N VAL A 91 8.09 -11.81 -4.30
CA VAL A 91 7.00 -11.44 -5.23
C VAL A 91 7.01 -9.93 -5.51
N THR A 92 7.20 -9.11 -4.47
CA THR A 92 7.26 -7.65 -4.63
C THR A 92 8.53 -7.22 -5.36
N ALA A 93 9.66 -7.88 -5.11
CA ALA A 93 10.89 -7.64 -5.87
C ALA A 93 10.71 -7.94 -7.37
N VAL A 94 10.06 -9.06 -7.70
CA VAL A 94 9.70 -9.39 -9.10
C VAL A 94 8.74 -8.34 -9.70
N TYR A 95 7.78 -7.85 -8.92
CA TYR A 95 6.87 -6.79 -9.36
C TYR A 95 7.60 -5.48 -9.66
N ASN A 96 8.47 -5.00 -8.77
CA ASN A 96 9.28 -3.80 -8.97
C ASN A 96 10.17 -3.92 -10.22
N ALA A 97 10.89 -5.04 -10.37
CA ALA A 97 11.73 -5.29 -11.55
C ALA A 97 10.92 -5.37 -12.85
N THR A 98 9.72 -5.96 -12.80
CA THR A 98 8.83 -6.04 -13.97
C THR A 98 8.28 -4.67 -14.34
N MET A 99 7.87 -3.86 -13.35
CA MET A 99 7.46 -2.47 -13.58
C MET A 99 8.58 -1.64 -14.23
N GLN A 100 9.83 -1.77 -13.78
CA GLN A 100 10.97 -1.10 -14.40
C GLN A 100 11.09 -1.44 -15.90
N THR A 101 10.89 -2.71 -16.26
CA THR A 101 10.98 -3.14 -17.66
C THR A 101 9.83 -2.56 -18.49
N VAL A 102 8.59 -2.70 -18.01
CA VAL A 102 7.39 -2.23 -18.71
C VAL A 102 7.42 -0.71 -18.86
N PHE A 103 7.71 0.05 -17.81
CA PHE A 103 7.63 1.51 -17.84
C PHE A 103 8.60 2.16 -18.84
N ARG A 104 9.76 1.54 -19.10
CA ARG A 104 10.68 1.98 -20.16
C ARG A 104 10.01 2.01 -21.53
N GLU A 105 9.13 1.06 -21.83
CA GLU A 105 8.40 1.01 -23.10
C GLU A 105 7.35 2.13 -23.25
N TYR A 106 6.90 2.69 -22.12
CA TYR A 106 5.87 3.73 -22.06
C TYR A 106 6.42 5.12 -21.74
N ASN A 107 7.74 5.32 -21.80
CA ASN A 107 8.42 6.57 -21.39
C ASN A 107 8.03 7.01 -19.96
N MET A 108 7.89 6.03 -19.08
CA MET A 108 7.62 6.24 -17.67
C MET A 108 8.85 5.88 -16.84
N GLU A 109 8.99 6.59 -15.73
CA GLU A 109 10.03 6.36 -14.75
C GLU A 109 9.47 5.68 -13.51
N ILE A 110 10.32 4.91 -12.85
CA ILE A 110 10.06 4.36 -11.53
C ILE A 110 11.18 4.76 -10.60
N THR A 111 10.81 5.19 -9.41
CA THR A 111 11.75 5.59 -8.36
C THR A 111 11.47 4.75 -7.13
N GLU A 112 12.46 3.95 -6.72
CA GLU A 112 12.40 3.20 -5.47
C GLU A 112 12.82 4.10 -4.31
N ILE A 113 11.96 4.21 -3.31
CA ILE A 113 12.21 4.98 -2.09
C ILE A 113 12.54 3.99 -0.97
N PRO A 114 13.61 4.20 -0.19
CA PRO A 114 13.91 3.39 0.98
C PRO A 114 12.73 3.30 1.94
N LEU A 115 12.57 2.13 2.58
CA LEU A 115 11.59 1.97 3.66
C LEU A 115 11.87 2.99 4.77
N LEU A 116 10.81 3.60 5.30
CA LEU A 116 10.90 4.42 6.49
C LEU A 116 11.37 3.54 7.65
N GLU A 117 12.37 3.99 8.40
CA GLU A 117 12.86 3.31 9.60
C GLU A 117 12.58 4.15 10.84
N VAL A 118 12.17 3.46 11.91
CA VAL A 118 11.98 4.03 13.25
C VAL A 118 12.76 3.16 14.21
N ASP A 119 13.66 3.76 14.99
CA ASP A 119 14.51 3.06 15.96
C ASP A 119 15.29 1.87 15.33
N GLY A 120 15.74 2.03 14.08
CA GLY A 120 16.49 1.00 13.33
C GLY A 120 15.66 -0.17 12.81
N LYS A 121 14.32 -0.05 12.80
CA LYS A 121 13.40 -1.04 12.24
C LYS A 121 12.55 -0.43 11.14
N ALA A 122 12.43 -1.16 10.02
CA ALA A 122 11.53 -0.77 8.94
C ALA A 122 10.07 -0.70 9.42
N VAL A 123 9.41 0.41 9.13
CA VAL A 123 7.98 0.61 9.38
C VAL A 123 7.20 -0.26 8.42
N SER A 124 6.38 -1.16 8.98
CA SER A 124 5.53 -2.06 8.19
C SER A 124 4.13 -2.14 8.77
N ALA A 125 3.14 -2.45 7.93
CA ALA A 125 1.76 -2.65 8.37
C ALA A 125 1.64 -3.78 9.41
N SER A 126 2.49 -4.81 9.33
CA SER A 126 2.52 -5.89 10.32
C SER A 126 3.00 -5.41 11.69
N LEU A 127 4.01 -4.55 11.73
CA LEU A 127 4.50 -3.95 12.97
C LEU A 127 3.44 -3.03 13.61
N VAL A 128 2.75 -2.22 12.81
CA VAL A 128 1.63 -1.37 13.28
C VAL A 128 0.51 -2.21 13.89
N ARG A 129 0.12 -3.32 13.24
CA ARG A 129 -0.88 -4.25 13.78
C ARG A 129 -0.44 -4.90 15.08
N GLU A 130 0.84 -5.22 15.21
CA GLU A 130 1.35 -5.81 16.44
C GLU A 130 1.34 -4.80 17.60
N ALA A 131 1.77 -3.56 17.35
CA ALA A 131 1.65 -2.48 18.33
C ALA A 131 0.20 -2.29 18.81
N LEU A 132 -0.77 -2.35 17.89
CA LEU A 132 -2.20 -2.34 18.23
C LEU A 132 -2.64 -3.54 19.06
N ARG A 133 -2.07 -4.73 18.85
CA ARG A 133 -2.44 -5.95 19.59
C ARG A 133 -1.96 -5.93 21.04
N ILE A 134 -0.77 -5.41 21.27
CA ILE A 134 -0.16 -5.31 22.61
C ILE A 134 -0.48 -3.99 23.33
N ASP A 135 -1.34 -3.15 22.75
CA ASP A 135 -1.72 -1.84 23.28
C ASP A 135 -0.53 -0.87 23.49
N ASP A 136 0.53 -1.01 22.68
CA ASP A 136 1.69 -0.12 22.72
C ASP A 136 1.43 1.17 21.93
N LEU A 137 0.75 2.11 22.58
CA LEU A 137 0.42 3.41 22.01
C LEU A 137 1.67 4.27 21.75
N GLY A 138 2.74 4.07 22.53
CA GLY A 138 3.99 4.82 22.36
C GLY A 138 4.71 4.43 21.08
N LEU A 139 4.81 3.13 20.81
CA LEU A 139 5.31 2.63 19.53
C LEU A 139 4.39 3.01 18.38
N LEU A 140 3.07 2.89 18.56
CA LEU A 140 2.10 3.23 17.52
C LEU A 140 2.26 4.68 17.04
N ALA A 141 2.38 5.63 17.97
CA ALA A 141 2.57 7.06 17.67
C ALA A 141 3.83 7.35 16.84
N LYS A 142 4.87 6.51 16.95
CA LYS A 142 6.08 6.64 16.14
C LYS A 142 5.96 6.04 14.73
N LEU A 143 5.06 5.05 14.55
CA LEU A 143 4.96 4.27 13.31
C LEU A 143 3.99 4.85 12.28
N VAL A 144 3.02 5.67 12.71
CA VAL A 144 1.95 6.17 11.82
C VAL A 144 1.83 7.70 11.91
N PRO A 145 1.31 8.36 10.85
CA PRO A 145 0.99 9.78 10.91
C PRO A 145 -0.06 10.08 11.98
N GLU A 146 -0.06 11.32 12.49
CA GLU A 146 -1.00 11.77 13.52
C GLU A 146 -2.46 11.47 13.15
N SER A 147 -2.87 11.74 11.91
CA SER A 147 -4.24 11.46 11.44
C SER A 147 -4.65 9.99 11.62
N THR A 148 -3.71 9.06 11.44
CA THR A 148 -3.93 7.63 11.62
C THR A 148 -3.92 7.29 13.10
N TYR A 149 -2.98 7.85 13.87
CA TYR A 149 -2.91 7.65 15.31
C TYR A 149 -4.21 8.08 16.01
N SER A 150 -4.66 9.32 15.79
CA SER A 150 -5.87 9.85 16.43
C SER A 150 -7.12 9.03 16.07
N PHE A 151 -7.19 8.49 14.84
CA PHE A 151 -8.28 7.59 14.45
C PHE A 151 -8.22 6.28 15.22
N LEU A 152 -7.04 5.63 15.29
CA LEU A 152 -6.88 4.31 15.91
C LEU A 152 -7.23 4.30 17.41
N ILE A 153 -7.07 5.42 18.11
CA ILE A 153 -7.46 5.57 19.53
C ILE A 153 -8.89 6.09 19.73
N SER A 154 -9.61 6.41 18.66
CA SER A 154 -10.97 6.95 18.75
C SER A 154 -12.02 5.86 19.01
N GLU A 155 -13.17 6.24 19.57
CA GLU A 155 -14.31 5.33 19.74
C GLU A 155 -14.77 4.72 18.40
N SER A 156 -14.70 5.49 17.32
CA SER A 156 -15.11 5.05 15.97
C SER A 156 -14.26 3.89 15.44
N ALA A 157 -13.00 3.78 15.87
CA ALA A 157 -12.11 2.68 15.49
C ALA A 157 -12.20 1.47 16.44
N SER A 158 -12.86 1.59 17.60
CA SER A 158 -12.87 0.56 18.64
C SER A 158 -13.35 -0.81 18.13
N GLY A 159 -14.40 -0.82 17.30
CA GLY A 159 -14.90 -2.04 16.68
C GLY A 159 -13.91 -2.70 15.71
N ILE A 160 -13.22 -1.86 14.90
CA ILE A 160 -12.21 -2.31 13.93
C ILE A 160 -10.97 -2.84 14.66
N VAL A 161 -10.47 -2.11 15.65
CA VAL A 161 -9.31 -2.50 16.47
C VAL A 161 -9.61 -3.78 17.23
N SER A 162 -10.81 -3.94 17.78
CA SER A 162 -11.23 -5.17 18.45
C SER A 162 -11.27 -6.38 17.51
N ALA A 163 -11.77 -6.20 16.28
CA ALA A 163 -11.75 -7.26 15.27
C ALA A 163 -10.32 -7.64 14.86
N LEU A 164 -9.44 -6.63 14.74
CA LEU A 164 -8.03 -6.80 14.42
C LEU A 164 -7.30 -7.61 15.50
N LYS A 165 -7.55 -7.32 16.77
CA LYS A 165 -6.97 -8.06 17.91
C LYS A 165 -7.34 -9.53 17.94
N LYS A 166 -8.57 -9.86 17.50
CA LYS A 166 -9.06 -11.24 17.42
C LYS A 166 -8.48 -12.02 16.25
N THR A 167 -7.87 -11.33 15.27
CA THR A 167 -7.42 -11.92 14.01
C THR A 167 -5.89 -11.93 13.91
N ARG A 168 -5.31 -13.12 13.73
CA ARG A 168 -3.86 -13.29 13.47
C ARG A 168 -3.48 -13.22 11.97
N SER A 169 -4.47 -13.03 11.09
CA SER A 169 -4.24 -12.87 9.64
C SER A 169 -3.41 -11.62 9.31
N ARG A 170 -2.66 -11.69 8.20
CA ARG A 170 -1.94 -10.57 7.58
C ARG A 170 -2.89 -9.60 6.84
N HIS A 171 -4.07 -10.08 6.47
CA HIS A 171 -5.13 -9.37 5.76
C HIS A 171 -6.38 -9.30 6.63
#